data_AF-S9P9A8-F1
#
_entry.id   AF-S9P9A8-F1
#
_cell.length_a   1.000
_cell.length_b   1.000
_cell.length_c   1.000
_cell.angle_alpha   90.00
_cell.angle_beta   90.00
_cell.angle_gamma   90.00
#
_symmetry.space_group_name_H-M   'P 1'
#
loop_
_entity.id
_entity.type
_entity.pdbx_description
1 polymer ?
#
loop_
_entity_poly.entity_id
_entity_poly.type
_entity_poly.pdbx_seq_one_letter_code
_entity_poly.pdbx_strand_id
1 'polypeptide(L)'
;MPDQDRQVQELLGAVNLLLGEVQQKHRKVLLVIDGLDRIRDLPRAKALFVESQLLSQLICPLVVCGPFALRHDVATAGVRGFKANALVNEPVLNHDDPSQPGDGVGFFRELYAQRVNDLGNEALGLVSPELLGELAYRSGGRARDFVRFIRSLSEVAWDQDAPAATPELVKQVLDEWRLRQETGLNTDHIRLLQEVMKDPQHLLPPGELAHELLDYQHLLPYPNDSEWYYPHPLLTMHLVRQPPAGSAD
;
A
#
# COMPACT_ATOMS: atom_id res chain seq x y z
N MET A 1 8.52 8.44 31.32
CA MET A 1 8.48 8.24 29.85
C MET A 1 9.54 7.22 29.47
N PRO A 2 9.33 6.37 28.45
CA PRO A 2 10.30 5.36 28.03
C PRO A 2 11.71 5.92 27.79
N ASP A 3 11.81 7.17 27.34
CA ASP A 3 13.07 7.86 27.08
C ASP A 3 13.88 8.24 28.34
N GLN A 4 13.31 8.13 29.54
CA GLN A 4 13.99 8.49 30.79
C GLN A 4 14.72 7.31 31.43
N ASP A 5 14.65 6.12 30.84
CA ASP A 5 15.42 4.98 31.29
C ASP A 5 16.91 5.22 31.06
N ARG A 6 17.70 5.10 32.14
CA ARG A 6 19.13 5.33 32.12
C ARG A 6 19.87 4.42 31.14
N GLN A 7 19.49 3.15 31.05
CA GLN A 7 20.14 2.19 30.15
C GLN A 7 19.87 2.56 28.68
N VAL A 8 18.67 3.04 28.39
CA VAL A 8 18.27 3.49 27.05
C VAL A 8 19.06 4.74 26.64
N GLN A 9 19.26 5.70 27.56
CA GLN A 9 20.06 6.90 27.31
C GLN A 9 21.55 6.57 27.14
N GLU A 10 22.09 5.64 27.93
CA GLU A 10 23.47 5.16 27.78
C GLU A 10 23.66 4.48 26.41
N LEU A 11 22.67 3.68 25.96
CA LEU A 11 22.69 3.07 24.63
C LEU A 11 22.65 4.11 23.50
N LEU A 12 21.76 5.10 23.59
CA LEU A 12 21.68 6.20 22.62
C LEU A 12 23.02 6.95 22.53
N GLY A 13 23.63 7.24 23.68
CA GLY A 13 24.95 7.87 23.75
C GLY A 13 26.04 7.04 23.07
N ALA A 14 26.06 5.73 23.30
CA ALA A 14 27.00 4.81 22.65
C ALA A 14 26.81 4.76 21.13
N VAL A 15 25.56 4.67 20.67
CA VAL A 15 25.24 4.69 19.22
C VAL A 15 25.68 6.00 18.58
N ASN A 16 25.41 7.14 19.22
CA ASN A 16 25.82 8.45 18.72
C ASN A 16 27.34 8.60 18.69
N LEU A 17 28.07 8.07 19.67
CA LEU A 17 29.53 8.06 19.65
C LEU A 17 30.07 7.28 18.44
N LEU A 18 29.53 6.08 18.20
CA LEU A 18 29.91 5.26 17.03
C LEU A 18 29.60 5.96 15.71
N LEU A 19 28.41 6.58 15.59
CA LEU A 19 28.05 7.39 14.41
C LEU A 19 29.02 8.55 14.20
N GLY A 20 29.43 9.21 15.28
CA GLY A 20 30.43 10.28 15.25
C GLY A 20 31.77 9.79 14.72
N GLU A 21 32.30 8.68 15.25
CA GLU A 21 33.58 8.12 14.82
C GLU A 21 33.59 7.70 13.35
N VAL A 22 32.50 7.07 12.87
CA VAL A 22 32.36 6.66 11.46
C VAL A 22 32.32 7.88 10.55
N GLN A 23 31.52 8.91 10.92
CA GLN A 23 31.38 10.12 10.11
C GLN A 23 32.62 11.00 10.08
N GLN A 24 33.54 10.89 11.05
CA GLN A 24 34.84 11.57 11.00
C GLN A 24 35.77 10.96 9.95
N LYS A 25 35.65 9.66 9.67
CA LYS A 25 36.54 8.91 8.77
C LYS A 25 35.96 8.68 7.38
N HIS A 26 34.64 8.83 7.23
CA HIS A 26 33.90 8.49 6.02
C HIS A 26 32.88 9.58 5.65
N ARG A 27 32.11 9.34 4.58
CA ARG A 27 31.00 10.21 4.20
C ARG A 27 29.92 10.20 5.31
N LYS A 28 29.08 11.23 5.33
CA LYS A 28 27.93 11.32 6.24
C LYS A 28 27.09 10.04 6.17
N VAL A 29 26.71 9.53 7.35
CA VAL A 29 25.93 8.30 7.47
C VAL A 29 24.46 8.66 7.27
N LEU A 30 23.74 7.86 6.48
CA LEU A 30 22.29 7.85 6.42
C LEU A 30 21.83 6.51 7.01
N LEU A 31 20.98 6.56 8.02
CA LEU A 31 20.38 5.35 8.58
C LEU A 31 18.97 5.17 8.03
N VAL A 32 18.75 4.04 7.36
CA VAL A 32 17.45 3.62 6.82
C VAL A 32 16.96 2.45 7.65
N ILE A 33 15.83 2.63 8.33
CA ILE A 33 15.21 1.61 9.18
C ILE A 33 13.91 1.16 8.52
N ASP A 34 13.99 0.02 7.84
CA ASP A 34 12.85 -0.64 7.21
C ASP A 34 12.24 -1.70 8.14
N GLY A 35 10.96 -2.02 7.94
CA GLY A 35 10.27 -3.11 8.64
C GLY A 35 9.61 -2.73 9.97
N LEU A 36 9.79 -1.51 10.48
CA LEU A 36 9.05 -1.05 11.66
C LEU A 36 7.56 -0.82 11.36
N ASP A 37 7.17 -0.74 10.09
CA ASP A 37 5.78 -0.77 9.61
C ASP A 37 5.04 -2.07 9.94
N ARG A 38 5.78 -3.14 10.25
CA ARG A 38 5.23 -4.44 10.64
C ARG A 38 4.74 -4.50 12.09
N ILE A 39 4.97 -3.45 12.87
CA ILE A 39 4.42 -3.33 14.23
C ILE A 39 2.91 -3.08 14.11
N ARG A 40 2.12 -4.15 14.27
CA ARG A 40 0.65 -4.10 14.22
C ARG A 40 0.00 -3.64 15.52
N ASP A 41 0.71 -3.78 16.64
CA ASP A 41 0.22 -3.32 17.94
C ASP A 41 0.29 -1.78 18.01
N LEU A 42 -0.87 -1.13 17.92
CA LEU A 42 -0.98 0.33 17.93
C LEU A 42 -0.38 0.98 19.19
N PRO A 43 -0.61 0.46 20.43
CA PRO A 43 0.05 0.98 21.62
C PRO A 43 1.58 0.97 21.52
N ARG A 44 2.18 -0.12 21.06
CA ARG A 44 3.63 -0.21 20.85
C ARG A 44 4.13 0.71 19.75
N ALA A 45 3.37 0.85 18.66
CA ALA A 45 3.68 1.79 17.60
C ALA A 45 3.70 3.24 18.14
N LYS A 46 2.71 3.63 18.94
CA LYS A 46 2.65 4.94 19.60
C LYS A 46 3.81 5.16 20.57
N ALA A 47 4.11 4.17 21.40
CA ALA A 47 5.23 4.25 22.34
C ALA A 47 6.56 4.52 21.62
N LEU A 48 6.78 3.91 20.45
CA LEU A 48 8.02 4.03 19.68
C LEU A 48 8.10 5.32 18.85
N PHE A 49 7.01 5.73 18.21
CA PHE A 49 7.03 6.82 17.22
C PHE A 49 6.48 8.14 17.74
N VAL A 50 5.48 8.11 18.64
CA VAL A 50 4.77 9.31 19.10
C VAL A 50 5.28 9.76 20.46
N GLU A 51 5.43 8.81 21.38
CA GLU A 51 5.78 9.09 22.79
C GLU A 51 7.30 9.14 23.02
N SER A 52 8.07 8.50 22.14
CA SER A 52 9.53 8.47 22.19
C SER A 52 10.17 9.40 21.17
N GLN A 53 11.28 10.01 21.56
CA GLN A 53 12.16 10.83 20.72
C GLN A 53 13.52 10.15 20.48
N LEU A 54 13.70 8.90 20.89
CA LEU A 54 15.00 8.23 20.82
C LEU A 54 15.54 8.17 19.38
N LEU A 55 14.67 7.83 18.43
CA LEU A 55 15.06 7.74 17.02
C LEU A 55 15.45 9.12 16.45
N SER A 56 14.74 10.19 16.81
CA SER A 56 15.05 11.53 16.33
C SER A 56 16.26 12.17 17.02
N GLN A 57 16.77 11.57 18.10
CA GLN A 57 18.00 11.99 18.78
C GLN A 57 19.28 11.36 18.20
N LEU A 58 19.17 10.48 17.21
CA LEU A 58 20.33 9.94 16.51
C LEU A 58 21.02 11.04 15.69
N ILE A 59 22.34 11.19 15.83
CA ILE A 59 23.12 12.28 15.19
C ILE A 59 23.44 12.04 13.71
N CYS A 60 22.45 11.58 12.95
CA CYS A 60 22.55 11.35 11.51
C CYS A 60 21.18 11.52 10.82
N PRO A 61 21.15 11.83 9.51
CA PRO A 61 19.95 11.70 8.70
C PRO A 61 19.29 10.32 8.87
N LEU A 62 17.96 10.31 8.99
CA LEU A 62 17.17 9.11 9.24
C LEU A 62 16.01 9.00 8.25
N VAL A 63 15.80 7.79 7.73
CA VAL A 63 14.57 7.41 7.01
C VAL A 63 14.01 6.18 7.71
N VAL A 64 12.75 6.25 8.15
CA VAL A 64 12.12 5.17 8.91
C VAL A 64 10.76 4.84 8.31
N CYS A 65 10.50 3.55 8.10
CA CYS A 65 9.18 3.05 7.73
C CYS A 65 8.30 2.93 9.00
N GLY A 66 7.21 3.68 9.07
CA GLY A 66 6.28 3.64 10.22
C GLY A 66 5.04 2.78 9.94
N PRO A 67 4.39 2.22 10.99
CA PRO A 67 3.13 1.49 10.85
C PRO A 67 2.05 2.32 10.16
N PHE A 68 1.36 1.71 9.19
CA PHE A 68 0.24 2.35 8.50
C PHE A 68 -0.87 2.76 9.46
N ALA A 69 -1.12 1.98 10.53
CA ALA A 69 -2.10 2.31 11.56
C ALA A 69 -1.87 3.69 12.23
N LEU A 70 -0.62 4.16 12.32
CA LEU A 70 -0.35 5.50 12.86
C LEU A 70 -0.81 6.61 11.92
N ARG A 71 -0.93 6.35 10.62
CA ARG A 71 -1.32 7.37 9.63
C ARG A 71 -2.62 8.09 9.98
N HIS A 72 -3.60 7.36 10.52
CA HIS A 72 -4.91 7.89 10.86
C HIS A 72 -5.00 8.37 12.32
N ASP A 73 -3.91 8.26 13.08
CA ASP A 73 -3.85 8.80 14.43
C ASP A 73 -3.47 10.28 14.41
N VAL A 74 -4.27 11.11 15.08
CA VAL A 74 -4.05 12.56 15.19
C VAL A 74 -2.68 12.91 15.79
N ALA A 75 -2.12 12.04 16.63
CA ALA A 75 -0.82 12.28 17.24
C ALA A 75 0.34 12.15 16.25
N THR A 76 0.13 11.51 15.10
CA THR A 76 1.15 11.33 14.06
C THR A 76 1.56 12.63 13.39
N ALA A 77 0.65 13.61 13.33
CA ALA A 77 0.97 14.97 12.86
C ALA A 77 2.00 15.68 13.77
N GLY A 78 2.17 15.22 15.00
CA GLY A 78 3.06 15.80 16.01
C GLY A 78 4.34 15.02 16.27
N VAL A 79 4.67 13.99 15.48
CA VAL A 79 5.88 13.18 15.68
C VAL A 79 7.13 14.06 15.57
N ARG A 80 7.85 14.21 16.69
CA ARG A 80 8.97 15.14 16.80
C ARG A 80 10.21 14.63 16.07
N GLY A 81 10.79 15.49 15.26
CA GLY A 81 12.03 15.21 14.52
C GLY A 81 11.84 14.40 13.24
N PHE A 82 10.58 14.11 12.86
CA PHE A 82 10.26 13.47 11.60
C PHE A 82 9.30 14.32 10.77
N LYS A 83 9.48 14.24 9.45
CA LYS A 83 8.45 14.65 8.49
C LYS A 83 7.78 13.37 7.99
N ALA A 84 6.56 13.12 8.44
CA ALA A 84 5.77 11.99 7.94
C ALA A 84 5.45 12.20 6.46
N ASN A 85 5.69 11.18 5.64
CA ASN A 85 5.24 11.13 4.25
C ASN A 85 4.48 9.82 4.09
N ALA A 86 3.24 9.90 3.62
CA ALA A 86 2.45 8.70 3.33
C ALA A 86 2.89 8.12 1.99
N LEU A 87 3.19 6.83 1.98
CA LEU A 87 3.25 6.06 0.74
C LEU A 87 1.81 5.66 0.40
N VAL A 88 1.26 6.30 -0.62
CA VAL A 88 -0.11 6.12 -1.08
C VAL A 88 -0.16 5.24 -2.32
N ASN A 89 -1.32 4.66 -2.58
CA ASN A 89 -1.56 3.96 -3.83
C ASN A 89 -1.67 4.97 -4.97
N GLU A 90 -1.28 4.54 -6.16
CA GLU A 90 -1.57 5.32 -7.36
C GLU A 90 -3.10 5.36 -7.59
N PRO A 91 -3.67 6.50 -7.99
CA PRO A 91 -5.12 6.67 -8.14
C PRO A 91 -5.63 5.96 -9.41
N VAL A 92 -5.70 4.63 -9.36
CA VAL A 92 -6.20 3.80 -10.48
C VAL A 92 -7.71 3.72 -10.56
N LEU A 93 -8.42 4.23 -9.56
CA LEU A 93 -9.86 4.41 -9.54
C LEU A 93 -10.19 5.88 -9.78
N ASN A 94 -11.22 6.15 -10.57
CA ASN A 94 -11.82 7.47 -10.60
C ASN A 94 -12.63 7.70 -9.32
N HIS A 95 -12.54 8.89 -8.73
CA HIS A 95 -13.23 9.22 -7.48
C HIS A 95 -14.76 9.26 -7.65
N ASP A 96 -15.24 9.90 -8.72
CA ASP A 96 -16.66 10.14 -8.95
C ASP A 96 -17.37 8.90 -9.53
N ASP A 97 -16.63 8.07 -10.26
CA ASP A 97 -17.08 6.76 -10.74
C ASP A 97 -15.97 5.70 -10.53
N PRO A 98 -15.92 5.07 -9.35
CA PRO A 98 -14.91 4.05 -9.05
C PRO A 98 -14.98 2.79 -9.93
N SER A 99 -15.96 2.67 -10.82
CA SER A 99 -15.99 1.60 -11.84
C SER A 99 -15.08 1.91 -13.05
N GLN A 100 -14.65 3.16 -13.19
CA GLN A 100 -13.80 3.63 -14.27
C GLN A 100 -12.33 3.74 -13.84
N PRO A 101 -11.38 3.54 -14.77
CA PRO A 101 -9.97 3.75 -14.49
C PRO A 101 -9.69 5.22 -14.17
N GLY A 102 -8.86 5.44 -13.16
CA GLY A 102 -8.29 6.73 -12.81
C GLY A 102 -6.95 7.01 -13.51
N ASP A 103 -6.43 8.22 -13.32
CA ASP A 103 -5.22 8.72 -14.00
C ASP A 103 -3.95 7.93 -13.63
N GLY A 104 -3.95 7.27 -12.47
CA GLY A 104 -2.83 6.45 -11.99
C GLY A 104 -2.56 5.21 -12.85
N VAL A 105 -3.47 4.81 -13.75
CA VAL A 105 -3.23 3.67 -14.65
C VAL A 105 -2.02 3.89 -15.56
N GLY A 106 -1.77 5.13 -15.98
CA GLY A 106 -0.62 5.48 -16.83
C GLY A 106 0.71 5.12 -16.20
N PHE A 107 0.86 5.37 -14.89
CA PHE A 107 2.06 5.03 -14.12
C PHE A 107 2.43 3.54 -14.25
N PHE A 108 1.45 2.63 -14.22
CA PHE A 108 1.73 1.19 -14.29
C PHE A 108 2.18 0.73 -15.66
N ARG A 109 1.70 1.39 -16.72
CA ARG A 109 2.18 1.15 -18.08
C ARG A 109 3.64 1.55 -18.21
N GLU A 110 4.02 2.71 -17.65
CA GLU A 110 5.42 3.15 -17.60
C GLU A 110 6.28 2.24 -16.73
N LEU A 111 5.77 1.81 -15.57
CA LEU A 111 6.44 0.85 -14.69
C LEU A 111 6.70 -0.47 -15.42
N TYR A 112 5.72 -1.01 -16.14
CA TYR A 112 5.90 -2.22 -16.96
C TYR A 112 7.00 -1.99 -18.00
N ALA A 113 6.92 -0.90 -18.77
CA ALA A 113 7.90 -0.57 -19.79
C ALA A 113 9.33 -0.47 -19.23
N GLN A 114 9.51 0.17 -18.06
CA GLN A 114 10.81 0.24 -17.39
C GLN A 114 11.32 -1.13 -16.95
N ARG A 115 10.43 -2.02 -16.50
CA ARG A 115 10.79 -3.35 -15.99
C ARG A 115 11.19 -4.34 -17.07
N VAL A 116 10.75 -4.14 -18.31
CA VAL A 116 11.06 -5.01 -19.44
C VAL A 116 12.03 -4.37 -20.43
N ASN A 117 12.55 -3.17 -20.13
CA ASN A 117 13.39 -2.41 -21.04
C ASN A 117 14.69 -3.15 -21.43
N ASP A 118 15.24 -3.96 -20.52
CA ASP A 118 16.41 -4.80 -20.75
C ASP A 118 16.13 -6.06 -21.58
N LEU A 119 14.85 -6.40 -21.80
CA LEU A 119 14.40 -7.52 -22.61
C LEU A 119 14.10 -7.12 -24.08
N GLY A 120 14.19 -5.83 -24.41
CA GLY A 120 13.99 -5.30 -25.76
C GLY A 120 12.54 -4.98 -26.12
N ASN A 121 12.35 -4.39 -27.32
CA ASN A 121 11.05 -3.86 -27.76
C ASN A 121 9.96 -4.92 -27.92
N GLU A 122 10.32 -6.19 -28.16
CA GLU A 122 9.35 -7.28 -28.27
C GLU A 122 8.63 -7.51 -26.93
N ALA A 123 9.34 -7.36 -25.81
CA ALA A 123 8.77 -7.52 -24.48
C ALA A 123 7.68 -6.48 -24.16
N LEU A 124 7.78 -5.27 -24.74
CA LEU A 124 6.74 -4.25 -24.62
C LEU A 124 5.42 -4.68 -25.26
N GLY A 125 5.47 -5.55 -26.28
CA GLY A 125 4.31 -6.06 -27.00
C GLY A 125 3.69 -7.32 -26.40
N LEU A 126 4.31 -7.93 -25.38
CA LEU A 126 3.82 -9.17 -24.77
C LEU A 126 2.52 -8.98 -23.97
N VAL A 127 2.23 -7.76 -23.53
CA VAL A 127 0.99 -7.42 -22.82
C VAL A 127 0.43 -6.13 -23.44
N SER A 128 -0.81 -6.19 -23.96
CA SER A 128 -1.40 -5.03 -24.60
C SER A 128 -1.68 -3.90 -23.59
N PRO A 129 -1.74 -2.62 -24.03
CA PRO A 129 -2.06 -1.50 -23.15
C PRO A 129 -3.39 -1.63 -22.40
N GLU A 130 -4.38 -2.30 -22.99
CA GLU A 130 -5.69 -2.56 -22.39
C GLU A 130 -5.57 -3.58 -21.26
N LEU A 131 -4.84 -4.68 -21.48
CA LEU A 131 -4.58 -5.69 -20.44
C LEU A 131 -3.72 -5.13 -19.30
N LEU A 132 -2.71 -4.31 -19.60
CA LEU A 132 -1.96 -3.57 -18.58
C LEU A 132 -2.87 -2.64 -17.78
N GLY A 133 -3.84 -2.00 -18.44
CA GLY A 133 -4.83 -1.15 -17.79
C GLY A 133 -5.70 -1.92 -16.81
N GLU A 134 -6.20 -3.10 -17.20
CA GLU A 134 -7.01 -3.95 -16.32
C GLU A 134 -6.19 -4.44 -15.12
N LEU A 135 -4.95 -4.91 -15.34
CA LEU A 135 -4.07 -5.35 -14.25
C LEU A 135 -3.73 -4.21 -13.29
N ALA A 136 -3.49 -3.00 -13.82
CA ALA A 136 -3.23 -1.80 -13.03
C ALA A 136 -4.44 -1.43 -12.17
N TYR A 137 -5.62 -1.34 -12.78
CA TYR A 137 -6.87 -1.10 -12.08
C TYR A 137 -7.10 -2.13 -10.97
N ARG A 138 -6.96 -3.42 -11.28
CA ARG A 138 -7.18 -4.51 -10.32
C ARG A 138 -6.13 -4.59 -9.21
N SER A 139 -4.97 -3.96 -9.40
CA SER A 139 -3.94 -3.89 -8.34
C SER A 139 -4.32 -2.92 -7.21
N GLY A 140 -5.38 -2.12 -7.39
CA GLY A 140 -5.75 -1.08 -6.44
C GLY A 140 -4.68 0.01 -6.31
N GLY A 141 -3.89 0.24 -7.35
CA GLY A 141 -2.84 1.25 -7.35
C GLY A 141 -1.57 0.82 -6.63
N ARG A 142 -1.37 -0.48 -6.43
CA ARG A 142 -0.25 -1.03 -5.68
C ARG A 142 0.79 -1.62 -6.62
N ALA A 143 1.92 -0.91 -6.78
CA ALA A 143 3.06 -1.34 -7.61
C ALA A 143 3.51 -2.79 -7.31
N ARG A 144 3.53 -3.18 -6.03
CA ARG A 144 3.91 -4.54 -5.63
C ARG A 144 2.95 -5.60 -6.18
N ASP A 145 1.65 -5.35 -6.11
CA ASP A 145 0.66 -6.33 -6.55
C ASP A 145 0.51 -6.35 -8.07
N PHE A 146 0.60 -5.19 -8.72
CA PHE A 146 0.72 -5.13 -10.17
C PHE A 146 1.89 -5.98 -10.70
N VAL A 147 3.10 -5.82 -10.14
CA VAL A 147 4.27 -6.62 -10.53
C VAL A 147 4.05 -8.11 -10.25
N ARG A 148 3.34 -8.46 -9.17
CA ARG A 148 2.98 -9.85 -8.88
C ARG A 148 1.98 -10.41 -9.88
N PHE A 149 1.03 -9.61 -10.36
CA PHE A 149 0.12 -10.02 -11.42
C PHE A 149 0.86 -10.25 -12.73
N ILE A 150 1.76 -9.34 -13.13
CA ILE A 150 2.60 -9.51 -14.32
C ILE A 150 3.44 -10.79 -14.23
N ARG A 151 4.02 -11.05 -13.05
CA ARG A 151 4.75 -12.30 -12.80
C ARG A 151 3.85 -13.53 -12.94
N SER A 152 2.69 -13.53 -12.27
CA SER A 152 1.74 -14.66 -12.32
C SER A 152 1.25 -14.90 -13.76
N LEU A 153 0.98 -13.81 -14.50
CA LEU A 153 0.61 -13.86 -15.90
C LEU A 153 1.71 -14.45 -16.77
N SER A 154 2.96 -14.07 -16.53
CA SER A 154 4.11 -14.63 -17.26
C SER A 154 4.28 -16.12 -16.97
N GLU A 155 4.12 -16.54 -15.72
CA GLU A 155 4.16 -17.95 -15.30
C GLU A 155 3.05 -18.77 -15.99
N VAL A 156 1.81 -18.30 -15.95
CA VAL A 156 0.67 -18.98 -16.60
C VAL A 156 0.80 -18.99 -18.13
N ALA A 157 1.24 -17.89 -18.74
CA ALA A 157 1.45 -17.82 -20.19
C ALA A 157 2.56 -18.78 -20.64
N TRP A 158 3.64 -18.87 -19.87
CA TRP A 158 4.73 -19.81 -20.11
C TRP A 158 4.24 -21.26 -20.04
N ASP A 159 3.49 -21.63 -19.00
CA ASP A 159 2.95 -22.99 -18.84
C ASP A 159 1.96 -23.38 -19.96
N GLN A 160 1.33 -22.39 -20.61
CA GLN A 160 0.37 -22.59 -21.70
C GLN A 160 0.98 -22.39 -23.09
N ASP A 161 2.30 -22.21 -23.20
CA ASP A 161 3.00 -21.89 -24.45
C ASP A 161 2.37 -20.69 -25.20
N ALA A 162 1.83 -19.72 -24.45
CA ALA A 162 1.17 -18.55 -25.01
C ALA A 162 2.20 -17.51 -25.44
N PRO A 163 2.19 -17.05 -26.71
CA PRO A 163 3.19 -16.12 -27.23
C PRO A 163 3.04 -14.69 -26.68
N ALA A 164 1.88 -14.35 -26.13
CA ALA A 164 1.55 -13.06 -25.53
C ALA A 164 0.38 -13.23 -24.55
N ALA A 165 0.17 -12.25 -23.69
CA ALA A 165 -0.96 -12.20 -22.79
C ALA A 165 -2.29 -12.08 -23.56
N THR A 166 -3.30 -12.80 -23.10
CA THR A 166 -4.67 -12.73 -23.61
C THR A 166 -5.63 -12.32 -22.49
N PRO A 167 -6.85 -11.85 -22.83
CA PRO A 167 -7.89 -11.57 -21.83
C PRO A 167 -8.19 -12.76 -20.91
N GLU A 168 -8.15 -13.98 -21.42
CA GLU A 168 -8.43 -15.21 -20.67
C GLU A 168 -7.35 -15.49 -19.63
N LEU A 169 -6.08 -15.32 -20.00
CA LEU A 169 -4.94 -15.47 -19.08
C LEU A 169 -4.99 -14.41 -17.96
N VAL A 170 -5.29 -13.16 -18.31
CA VAL A 170 -5.46 -12.08 -17.34
C VAL A 170 -6.61 -12.39 -16.39
N LYS A 171 -7.76 -12.83 -16.91
CA LYS A 171 -8.90 -13.23 -16.08
C LYS A 171 -8.53 -14.35 -15.11
N GLN A 172 -7.84 -15.39 -15.59
CA GLN A 172 -7.38 -16.51 -14.75
C GLN A 172 -6.52 -16.04 -13.58
N VAL A 173 -5.53 -15.17 -13.86
CA VAL A 173 -4.65 -14.60 -12.84
C VAL A 173 -5.47 -13.78 -11.83
N LEU A 174 -6.32 -12.88 -12.32
CA LEU A 174 -7.12 -12.01 -11.45
C LEU A 174 -8.10 -12.80 -10.58
N ASP A 175 -8.71 -13.87 -11.10
CA ASP A 175 -9.59 -14.74 -10.32
C ASP A 175 -8.84 -15.48 -9.20
N GLU A 176 -7.62 -15.93 -9.44
CA GLU A 176 -6.77 -16.55 -8.40
C GLU A 176 -6.43 -15.55 -7.29
N TRP A 177 -6.01 -14.34 -7.67
CA TRP A 177 -5.69 -13.28 -6.70
C TRP A 177 -6.93 -12.79 -5.95
N ARG A 178 -8.09 -12.70 -6.61
CA ARG A 178 -9.36 -12.39 -5.98
C ARG A 178 -9.69 -13.39 -4.89
N LEU A 179 -9.61 -14.70 -5.14
CA LEU A 179 -9.91 -15.72 -4.12
C LEU A 179 -9.04 -15.58 -2.87
N ARG A 180 -7.76 -15.22 -3.04
CA ARG A 180 -6.87 -14.91 -1.91
C ARG A 180 -7.33 -13.68 -1.15
N GLN A 181 -7.74 -12.63 -1.86
CA GLN A 181 -8.26 -11.40 -1.27
C GLN A 181 -9.59 -11.60 -0.54
N GLU A 182 -10.41 -12.56 -0.95
CA GLU A 182 -11.68 -12.88 -0.29
C GLU A 182 -11.48 -13.75 0.97
N THR A 183 -10.31 -14.38 1.13
CA THR A 183 -10.05 -15.31 2.22
C THR A 183 -10.04 -14.59 3.57
N GLY A 184 -10.86 -15.08 4.51
CA GLY A 184 -10.95 -14.53 5.86
C GLY A 184 -11.98 -13.42 6.03
N LEU A 185 -12.58 -12.91 4.94
CA LEU A 185 -13.69 -11.97 5.03
C LEU A 185 -14.95 -12.68 5.55
N ASN A 186 -15.70 -11.97 6.40
CA ASN A 186 -16.97 -12.41 6.95
C ASN A 186 -18.07 -11.39 6.62
N THR A 187 -19.30 -11.65 7.06
CA THR A 187 -20.45 -10.78 6.77
C THR A 187 -20.25 -9.34 7.24
N ASP A 188 -19.62 -9.12 8.39
CA ASP A 188 -19.42 -7.77 8.93
C ASP A 188 -18.37 -7.00 8.13
N HIS A 189 -17.30 -7.66 7.72
CA HIS A 189 -16.33 -7.08 6.78
C HIS A 189 -16.99 -6.64 5.47
N ILE A 190 -17.80 -7.53 4.88
CA ILE A 190 -18.48 -7.25 3.61
C ILE A 190 -19.46 -6.08 3.77
N ARG A 191 -20.20 -6.02 4.87
CA ARG A 191 -21.13 -4.92 5.16
C ARG A 191 -20.39 -3.58 5.24
N LEU A 192 -19.28 -3.51 5.96
CA LEU A 192 -18.50 -2.28 6.08
C LEU A 192 -17.94 -1.83 4.71
N LEU A 193 -17.41 -2.76 3.90
CA LEU A 193 -16.95 -2.44 2.55
C LEU A 193 -18.09 -1.90 1.66
N GLN A 194 -19.30 -2.47 1.77
CA GLN A 194 -20.48 -1.98 1.06
C GLN A 194 -20.95 -0.60 1.55
N GLU A 195 -20.80 -0.31 2.86
CA GLU A 195 -21.10 1.01 3.42
C GLU A 195 -20.17 2.08 2.85
N VAL A 196 -18.87 1.82 2.78
CA VAL A 196 -17.89 2.72 2.16
C VAL A 196 -18.21 2.97 0.67
N MET A 197 -18.64 1.94 -0.06
CA MET A 197 -19.04 2.10 -1.47
C MET A 197 -20.29 2.96 -1.68
N LYS A 198 -21.16 3.05 -0.68
CA LYS A 198 -22.41 3.83 -0.73
C LYS A 198 -22.21 5.26 -0.26
N ASP A 199 -21.20 5.52 0.58
CA ASP A 199 -20.86 6.87 1.01
C ASP A 199 -20.29 7.65 -0.17
N PRO A 200 -20.95 8.72 -0.65
CA PRO A 200 -20.44 9.53 -1.76
C PRO A 200 -19.13 10.27 -1.43
N GLN A 201 -18.77 10.39 -0.15
CA GLN A 201 -17.51 10.98 0.28
C GLN A 201 -16.42 9.93 0.51
N HIS A 202 -16.77 8.65 0.49
CA HIS A 202 -15.85 7.54 0.65
C HIS A 202 -14.91 7.71 1.87
N LEU A 203 -15.45 8.21 2.99
CA LEU A 203 -14.68 8.46 4.20
C LEU A 203 -14.34 7.16 4.91
N LEU A 204 -13.22 7.15 5.63
CA LEU A 204 -12.86 6.01 6.48
C LEU A 204 -13.88 5.85 7.62
N PRO A 205 -14.58 4.71 7.73
CA PRO A 205 -15.48 4.48 8.85
C PRO A 205 -14.69 4.36 10.16
N PRO A 206 -15.28 4.75 11.30
CA PRO A 206 -14.64 4.55 12.60
C PRO A 206 -14.63 3.06 12.99
N GLY A 207 -13.71 2.70 13.88
CA GLY A 207 -13.71 1.40 14.56
C GLY A 207 -12.60 0.44 14.11
N GLU A 208 -12.40 -0.60 14.92
CA GLU A 208 -11.30 -1.57 14.73
C GLU A 208 -11.42 -2.34 13.41
N LEU A 209 -12.64 -2.63 12.95
CA LEU A 209 -12.89 -3.36 11.71
C LEU A 209 -12.41 -2.59 10.47
N ALA A 210 -12.54 -1.26 10.46
CA ALA A 210 -12.02 -0.43 9.36
C ALA A 210 -10.49 -0.45 9.33
N HIS A 211 -9.84 -0.39 10.49
CA HIS A 211 -8.39 -0.52 10.61
C HIS A 211 -7.90 -1.91 10.20
N GLU A 212 -8.61 -2.97 10.58
CA GLU A 212 -8.32 -4.33 10.13
C GLU A 212 -8.38 -4.44 8.59
N LEU A 213 -9.42 -3.88 7.96
CA LEU A 213 -9.56 -3.88 6.50
C LEU A 213 -8.45 -3.09 5.79
N LEU A 214 -7.95 -2.01 6.40
CA LEU A 214 -6.78 -1.27 5.90
C LEU A 214 -5.48 -2.09 6.04
N ASP A 215 -5.26 -2.69 7.21
CA ASP A 215 -4.06 -3.48 7.51
C ASP A 215 -3.92 -4.69 6.57
N TYR A 216 -5.03 -5.34 6.26
CA TYR A 216 -5.11 -6.45 5.30
C TYR A 216 -5.40 -6.01 3.86
N GLN A 217 -5.43 -4.70 3.59
CA GLN A 217 -5.52 -4.13 2.24
C GLN A 217 -6.80 -4.53 1.49
N HIS A 218 -7.87 -4.85 2.21
CA HIS A 218 -9.21 -5.02 1.66
C HIS A 218 -9.90 -3.68 1.42
N LEU A 219 -9.53 -2.67 2.20
CA LEU A 219 -9.87 -1.26 1.99
C LEU A 219 -8.60 -0.50 1.64
N LEU A 220 -8.65 0.35 0.63
CA LEU A 220 -7.47 1.04 0.11
C LEU A 220 -7.64 2.56 0.15
N PRO A 221 -6.60 3.30 0.57
CA PRO A 221 -6.54 4.75 0.43
C PRO A 221 -6.18 5.17 -1.00
N TYR A 222 -6.77 6.26 -1.48
CA TYR A 222 -6.44 6.89 -2.76
C TYR A 222 -6.23 8.40 -2.61
N PRO A 223 -5.17 8.99 -3.21
CA PRO A 223 -4.74 10.36 -2.93
C PRO A 223 -5.19 11.42 -3.95
N ASN A 224 -6.01 11.08 -4.94
CA ASN A 224 -6.53 12.07 -5.89
C ASN A 224 -7.45 13.05 -5.15
N ASP A 225 -7.02 14.30 -5.05
CA ASP A 225 -7.57 15.39 -4.23
C ASP A 225 -7.37 15.22 -2.71
N SER A 226 -8.45 14.98 -1.97
CA SER A 226 -8.40 14.59 -0.56
C SER A 226 -8.39 13.08 -0.47
N GLU A 227 -7.68 12.53 0.50
CA GLU A 227 -7.64 11.07 0.66
C GLU A 227 -9.05 10.50 0.89
N TRP A 228 -9.40 9.54 0.06
CA TRP A 228 -10.64 8.77 0.13
C TRP A 228 -10.33 7.27 0.13
N TYR A 229 -11.34 6.46 0.45
CA TYR A 229 -11.17 5.03 0.68
C TYR A 229 -12.14 4.22 -0.17
N TYR A 230 -11.65 3.15 -0.78
CA TYR A 230 -12.51 2.26 -1.55
C TYR A 230 -12.09 0.81 -1.38
N PRO A 231 -13.04 -0.15 -1.45
CA PRO A 231 -12.68 -1.56 -1.43
C PRO A 231 -11.69 -1.93 -2.52
N HIS A 232 -10.84 -2.91 -2.23
CA HIS A 232 -9.87 -3.42 -3.18
C HIS A 232 -10.59 -3.86 -4.49
N PRO A 233 -10.15 -3.43 -5.69
CA PRO A 233 -10.89 -3.69 -6.94
C PRO A 233 -11.07 -5.17 -7.32
N LEU A 234 -10.25 -6.07 -6.76
CA LEU A 234 -10.50 -7.51 -6.83
C LEU A 234 -11.79 -7.93 -6.10
N LEU A 235 -12.07 -7.36 -4.93
CA LEU A 235 -13.27 -7.68 -4.14
C LEU A 235 -14.55 -7.20 -4.83
N THR A 236 -14.45 -6.10 -5.61
CA THR A 236 -15.58 -5.54 -6.34
C THR A 236 -15.94 -6.29 -7.61
N MET A 237 -15.10 -7.25 -8.04
CA MET A 237 -15.43 -8.13 -9.17
C MET A 237 -16.72 -8.91 -8.91
N HIS A 238 -16.84 -9.50 -7.70
CA HIS A 238 -17.92 -10.42 -7.39
C HIS A 238 -18.51 -10.27 -5.99
N LEU A 239 -17.70 -10.06 -4.96
CA LEU A 239 -18.13 -10.13 -3.56
C LEU A 239 -18.80 -8.85 -3.08
N VAL A 240 -18.17 -7.70 -3.32
CA VAL A 240 -18.65 -6.39 -2.86
C VAL A 240 -19.21 -5.63 -4.06
N ARG A 241 -20.53 -5.74 -4.27
CA ARG A 241 -21.21 -5.06 -5.38
C ARG A 241 -21.99 -3.87 -4.85
N GLN A 242 -22.04 -2.78 -5.63
CA GLN A 242 -23.10 -1.79 -5.43
C GLN A 242 -24.46 -2.50 -5.60
N PRO A 243 -25.44 -2.25 -4.71
CA PRO A 243 -26.80 -2.65 -5.00
C PRO A 243 -27.21 -2.05 -6.34
N PRO A 244 -27.97 -2.76 -7.19
CA PRO A 244 -28.48 -2.17 -8.41
C PRO A 244 -29.24 -0.88 -8.06
N ALA A 245 -28.96 0.19 -8.81
CA ALA A 245 -29.67 1.45 -8.67
C ALA A 245 -31.17 1.18 -8.85
N GLY A 246 -31.93 1.17 -7.74
CA GLY A 246 -33.36 0.88 -7.75
C GLY A 246 -33.89 -0.05 -6.65
N SER A 247 -33.05 -0.67 -5.82
CA SER A 247 -33.53 -1.42 -4.65
C SER A 247 -33.48 -0.56 -3.39
N ALA A 248 -34.33 0.45 -3.33
CA ALA A 248 -34.76 1.09 -2.10
C ALA A 248 -36.26 0.81 -1.96
N ASP A 249 -36.58 -0.18 -1.11
CA ASP A 249 -37.89 -0.32 -0.47
C ASP A 249 -37.74 0.13 1.00
#